data_AF-A0A132CFR3-F1
#
_entry.id   AF-A0A132CFR3-F1
#
_cell.length_a   1.000
_cell.length_b   1.000
_cell.length_c   1.000
_cell.angle_alpha   90.00
_cell.angle_beta   90.00
_cell.angle_gamma   90.00
#
_symmetry.space_group_name_H-M   'P 1'
#
loop_
_entity.id
_entity.type
_entity.pdbx_description
1 polymer ?
#
loop_
_entity_poly.entity_id
_entity_poly.type
_entity_poly.pdbx_seq_one_letter_code
_entity_poly.pdbx_strand_id
1 'polypeptide(L)'
;MSWSKAAGVLLAMSFYGCASASGTAAEVCPARAESPLRYVDVFDGAPSEMATLVPDEGGERKGNWQLGYVYDAGRYVTVRCKYADGRTTDVKLADRVNRCDYRIDGQKTLKLMCE
;
A
#
# COMPACT_ATOMS: atom_id res chain seq x y z
N MET A 1 -33.67 -17.97 -61.59
CA MET A 1 -33.28 -19.24 -60.93
C MET A 1 -32.08 -18.92 -60.04
N SER A 2 -32.25 -18.78 -58.71
CA SER A 2 -32.16 -19.85 -57.68
C SER A 2 -30.74 -20.45 -57.63
N TRP A 3 -29.98 -20.58 -56.53
CA TRP A 3 -30.18 -20.44 -55.09
C TRP A 3 -28.79 -20.34 -54.41
N SER A 4 -28.76 -19.75 -53.23
CA SER A 4 -27.71 -19.60 -52.21
C SER A 4 -26.85 -20.83 -51.85
N LYS A 5 -25.70 -20.58 -51.20
CA LYS A 5 -25.09 -21.26 -50.02
C LYS A 5 -23.63 -20.75 -49.88
N ALA A 6 -23.03 -20.47 -48.73
CA ALA A 6 -23.39 -20.68 -47.35
C ALA A 6 -22.66 -19.63 -46.48
N ALA A 7 -23.29 -19.28 -45.36
CA ALA A 7 -22.76 -18.43 -44.31
C ALA A 7 -21.68 -19.16 -43.50
N GLY A 8 -20.61 -18.45 -43.16
CA GLY A 8 -19.63 -18.84 -42.15
C GLY A 8 -19.50 -17.72 -41.13
N VAL A 9 -20.40 -17.68 -40.16
CA VAL A 9 -20.35 -16.74 -39.02
C VAL A 9 -19.26 -17.23 -38.07
N LEU A 10 -18.09 -16.59 -38.11
CA LEU A 10 -17.06 -16.75 -37.09
C LEU A 10 -17.42 -15.81 -35.92
N LEU A 11 -18.13 -16.37 -34.94
CA LEU A 11 -18.44 -15.70 -33.68
C LEU A 11 -17.16 -15.64 -32.83
N ALA A 12 -16.39 -14.56 -32.94
CA ALA A 12 -15.26 -14.30 -32.05
C ALA A 12 -15.80 -13.81 -30.69
N MET A 13 -16.04 -14.75 -29.77
CA MET A 13 -16.32 -14.43 -28.36
C MET A 13 -15.08 -13.77 -27.75
N SER A 14 -15.09 -12.44 -27.70
CA SER A 14 -14.11 -11.64 -27.01
C SER A 14 -14.42 -11.70 -25.51
N PHE A 15 -13.79 -12.64 -24.80
CA PHE A 15 -13.77 -12.63 -23.34
C PHE A 15 -12.95 -11.42 -22.87
N TYR A 16 -13.64 -10.31 -22.61
CA TYR A 16 -13.12 -9.22 -21.80
C TYR A 16 -12.98 -9.74 -20.36
N GLY A 17 -11.79 -10.27 -20.05
CA GLY A 17 -11.42 -10.58 -18.68
C GLY A 17 -11.35 -9.28 -17.88
N CYS A 18 -12.25 -9.10 -16.93
CA CYS A 18 -12.11 -8.08 -15.90
C CYS A 18 -10.84 -8.39 -15.10
N ALA A 19 -9.77 -7.64 -15.36
CA ALA A 19 -8.61 -7.62 -14.48
C ALA A 19 -9.03 -6.92 -13.18
N SER A 20 -9.52 -7.69 -12.22
CA SER A 20 -9.63 -7.23 -10.84
C SER A 20 -8.20 -6.98 -10.35
N ALA A 21 -7.78 -5.73 -10.30
CA ALA A 21 -6.57 -5.33 -9.62
C ALA A 21 -6.79 -5.53 -8.11
N SER A 22 -6.55 -6.75 -7.65
CA SER A 22 -6.40 -7.05 -6.24
C SER A 22 -5.11 -6.36 -5.80
N GLY A 23 -5.22 -5.17 -5.22
CA GLY A 23 -4.12 -4.51 -4.55
C GLY A 23 -3.62 -5.44 -3.46
N THR A 24 -2.52 -6.14 -3.73
CA THR A 24 -1.84 -6.91 -2.71
C THR A 24 -1.20 -5.93 -1.75
N ALA A 25 -1.61 -5.95 -0.49
CA ALA A 25 -0.99 -5.14 0.55
C ALA A 25 0.54 -5.24 0.43
N ALA A 26 1.21 -4.11 0.27
CA ALA A 26 2.65 -4.05 0.04
C ALA A 26 3.39 -3.72 1.34
N GLU A 27 4.50 -4.41 1.59
CA GLU A 27 5.41 -4.06 2.69
C GLU A 27 6.16 -2.78 2.30
N VAL A 28 6.02 -1.73 3.11
CA VAL A 28 6.54 -0.39 2.77
C VAL A 28 8.00 -0.21 3.17
N CYS A 29 8.36 -0.69 4.35
CA CYS A 29 9.70 -0.49 4.89
C CYS A 29 10.66 -1.57 4.37
N PRO A 30 11.81 -1.21 3.78
CA PRO A 30 12.79 -2.18 3.31
C PRO A 30 13.24 -3.13 4.43
N ALA A 31 13.18 -4.45 4.16
CA ALA A 31 13.69 -5.45 5.08
C ALA A 31 15.21 -5.30 5.28
N ARG A 32 15.69 -5.47 6.52
CA ARG A 32 17.12 -5.43 6.87
C ARG A 32 17.44 -6.59 7.81
N ALA A 33 18.28 -7.53 7.34
CA ALA A 33 18.53 -8.80 8.01
C ALA A 33 19.00 -8.67 9.47
N GLU A 34 19.89 -7.71 9.74
CA GLU A 34 20.52 -7.54 11.07
C GLU A 34 19.90 -6.40 11.89
N SER A 35 18.93 -5.67 11.32
CA SER A 35 18.37 -4.48 11.94
C SER A 35 16.87 -4.41 11.71
N PRO A 36 16.06 -5.13 12.52
CA PRO A 36 14.62 -5.17 12.33
C PRO A 36 13.99 -3.78 12.48
N LEU A 37 12.89 -3.57 11.79
CA LEU A 37 12.07 -2.37 11.93
C LEU A 37 11.48 -2.32 13.35
N ARG A 38 11.56 -1.15 14.00
CA ARG A 38 11.08 -0.94 15.36
C ARG A 38 9.94 0.04 15.45
N TYR A 39 10.02 1.13 14.69
CA TYR A 39 9.03 2.19 14.71
C TYR A 39 8.80 2.73 13.30
N VAL A 40 7.62 3.29 13.10
CA VAL A 40 7.29 4.07 11.91
C VAL A 40 6.68 5.39 12.36
N ASP A 41 7.06 6.47 11.68
CA ASP A 41 6.26 7.69 11.67
C ASP A 41 5.61 7.79 10.29
N VAL A 42 4.31 8.11 10.24
CA VAL A 42 3.58 8.35 8.99
C VAL A 42 3.34 9.85 8.88
N PHE A 43 3.66 10.45 7.73
CA PHE A 43 3.54 11.89 7.50
C PHE A 43 2.56 12.19 6.38
N ASP A 44 1.79 13.26 6.56
CA ASP A 44 1.09 13.94 5.47
C ASP A 44 2.06 14.93 4.81
N GLY A 45 2.69 14.52 3.71
CA GLY A 45 3.73 15.29 3.01
C GLY A 45 5.15 14.87 3.36
N ALA A 46 6.07 15.84 3.34
CA ALA A 46 7.49 15.59 3.60
C ALA A 46 7.78 15.54 5.11
N PRO A 47 8.68 14.66 5.60
CA PRO A 47 9.03 14.62 7.02
C PRO A 47 9.61 15.94 7.58
N SER A 48 10.20 16.79 6.73
CA SER A 48 10.69 18.13 7.09
C SER A 48 9.58 19.12 7.46
N GLU A 49 8.34 18.86 7.02
CA GLU A 49 7.16 19.67 7.32
C GLU A 49 6.51 19.27 8.66
N MET A 50 7.00 18.20 9.29
CA MET A 50 6.65 17.75 10.64
C MET A 50 5.15 17.44 10.85
N ALA A 51 4.41 17.14 9.78
CA ALA A 51 2.99 16.77 9.82
C ALA A 51 2.79 15.26 10.06
N THR A 52 3.18 14.78 11.26
CA THR A 52 3.01 13.36 11.62
C THR A 52 1.55 13.02 11.89
N LEU A 53 1.10 11.90 11.33
CA LEU A 53 -0.22 11.31 11.52
C LEU A 53 -0.21 10.29 12.66
N VAL A 54 -1.16 10.42 13.58
CA VAL A 54 -1.45 9.39 14.59
C VAL A 54 -2.32 8.29 14.01
N PRO A 55 -2.16 7.02 14.45
CA PRO A 55 -3.06 5.95 14.05
C PRO A 55 -4.50 6.27 14.44
N ASP A 56 -5.45 5.98 13.55
CA ASP A 56 -6.88 6.07 13.84
C ASP A 56 -7.29 5.02 14.87
N GLU A 57 -6.73 3.82 14.75
CA GLU A 57 -6.79 2.78 15.78
C GLU A 57 -5.37 2.45 16.22
N GLY A 58 -5.07 2.61 17.51
CA GLY A 58 -3.76 2.35 18.09
C GLY A 58 -3.81 1.39 19.28
N GLY A 59 -3.06 0.31 19.21
CA GLY A 59 -2.81 -0.60 20.32
C GLY A 59 -1.34 -0.99 20.43
N GLU A 60 -0.94 -1.62 21.54
CA GLU A 60 0.46 -1.96 21.82
C GLU A 60 1.12 -2.75 20.69
N ARG A 61 0.37 -3.63 20.01
CA ARG A 61 0.92 -4.54 18.98
C ARG A 61 0.28 -4.46 17.62
N LYS A 62 -0.77 -3.65 17.45
CA LYS A 62 -1.46 -3.49 16.18
C LYS A 62 -2.24 -2.19 16.14
N GLY A 63 -2.44 -1.67 14.94
CA GLY A 63 -3.22 -0.48 14.69
C GLY A 63 -3.18 -0.12 13.21
N ASN A 64 -3.85 0.96 12.84
CA ASN A 64 -3.93 1.39 11.45
C ASN A 64 -4.09 2.90 11.28
N TRP A 65 -3.76 3.36 10.08
CA TRP A 65 -4.07 4.68 9.55
C TRP A 65 -4.98 4.54 8.34
N GLN A 66 -6.05 5.32 8.31
CA GLN A 66 -6.83 5.63 7.12
C GLN A 66 -6.14 6.80 6.42
N LEU A 67 -5.69 6.61 5.18
CA LEU A 67 -4.83 7.55 4.47
C LEU A 67 -5.47 8.13 3.20
N GLY A 68 -6.61 7.59 2.77
CA GLY A 68 -7.30 8.03 1.55
C GLY A 68 -7.54 9.54 1.49
N TYR A 69 -7.88 10.16 2.63
CA TYR A 69 -8.16 11.60 2.71
C TYR A 69 -6.96 12.48 2.38
N VAL A 70 -5.73 12.01 2.61
CA VAL A 70 -4.50 12.73 2.28
C VAL A 70 -4.40 12.86 0.76
N TYR A 71 -4.66 11.78 0.04
CA TYR A 71 -4.63 11.74 -1.42
C TYR A 71 -5.81 12.48 -2.04
N ASP A 72 -7.00 12.41 -1.43
CA ASP A 72 -8.18 13.16 -1.90
C ASP A 72 -7.95 14.69 -1.81
N ALA A 73 -7.09 15.14 -0.89
CA ALA A 73 -6.63 16.52 -0.78
C ALA A 73 -5.49 16.89 -1.77
N GLY A 74 -5.08 15.98 -2.66
CA GLY A 74 -3.99 16.18 -3.61
C GLY A 74 -2.59 16.13 -2.98
N ARG A 75 -2.46 15.60 -1.76
CA ARG A 75 -1.19 15.42 -1.05
C ARG A 75 -0.69 13.98 -1.18
N TYR A 76 0.42 13.66 -0.50
CA TYR A 76 1.04 12.34 -0.53
C TYR A 76 1.49 11.95 0.87
N VAL A 77 1.68 10.65 1.10
CA VAL A 77 2.15 10.11 2.38
C VAL A 77 3.62 9.73 2.28
N THR A 78 4.37 10.04 3.34
CA THR A 78 5.73 9.52 3.56
C THR A 78 5.77 8.70 4.83
N VAL A 79 6.41 7.53 4.78
CA VAL A 79 6.68 6.69 5.95
C VAL A 79 8.15 6.76 6.32
N ARG A 80 8.48 7.18 7.54
CA ARG A 80 9.83 7.08 8.09
C ARG A 80 9.97 5.78 8.86
N CYS A 81 10.72 4.84 8.28
CA CYS A 81 11.07 3.57 8.87
C CYS A 81 12.27 3.75 9.82
N LYS A 82 12.13 3.38 11.10
CA LYS A 82 13.19 3.47 12.12
C LYS A 82 13.61 2.08 12.57
N TYR A 83 14.89 1.75 12.39
CA TYR A 83 15.42 0.41 12.63
C TYR A 83 16.15 0.28 13.97
N ALA A 84 16.40 -0.96 14.38
CA ALA A 84 17.07 -1.27 15.64
C ALA A 84 18.50 -0.73 15.75
N ASP A 85 19.17 -0.48 14.62
CA ASP A 85 20.51 0.13 14.55
C ASP A 85 20.49 1.67 14.63
N GLY A 86 19.30 2.27 14.84
CA GLY A 86 19.10 3.72 14.90
C GLY A 86 19.03 4.40 13.54
N ARG A 87 19.24 3.69 12.43
CA ARG A 87 19.09 4.28 11.10
C ARG A 87 17.62 4.51 10.75
N THR A 88 17.40 5.50 9.89
CA THR A 88 16.08 5.82 9.35
C THR A 88 16.07 5.76 7.83
N THR A 89 14.91 5.44 7.25
CA THR A 89 14.69 5.50 5.81
C THR A 89 13.31 6.09 5.57
N ASP A 90 13.24 7.13 4.76
CA ASP A 90 11.99 7.78 4.39
C ASP A 90 11.51 7.19 3.05
N VAL A 91 10.29 6.67 3.04
CA VAL A 91 9.65 6.03 1.89
C VAL A 91 8.41 6.84 1.54
N LYS A 92 8.46 7.55 0.42
CA LYS A 92 7.26 8.16 -0.17
C LYS A 92 6.42 7.06 -0.81
N LEU A 93 5.15 6.94 -0.41
CA LEU A 93 4.23 5.99 -1.03
C LEU A 93 3.96 6.44 -2.47
N ALA A 94 4.29 5.59 -3.44
CA ALA A 94 4.27 5.93 -4.86
C ALA A 94 2.84 6.03 -5.39
N ASP A 95 2.00 5.09 -4.98
CA ASP A 95 0.60 4.99 -5.36
C ASP A 95 -0.32 5.47 -4.23
N ARG A 96 -1.58 5.76 -4.58
CA ARG A 96 -2.62 6.00 -3.59
C ARG A 96 -2.74 4.76 -2.71
N VAL A 97 -2.65 5.00 -1.41
CA VAL A 97 -2.89 4.02 -0.36
C VAL A 97 -4.06 4.49 0.47
N ASN A 98 -5.10 3.67 0.61
CA ASN A 98 -6.24 4.00 1.44
C ASN A 98 -5.98 3.69 2.91
N ARG A 99 -5.17 2.68 3.20
CA ARG A 99 -4.94 2.22 4.57
C ARG A 99 -3.53 1.65 4.74
N CYS A 100 -2.94 1.89 5.91
CA CYS A 100 -1.77 1.17 6.37
C CYS A 100 -2.04 0.53 7.74
N ASP A 101 -1.68 -0.75 7.88
CA ASP A 101 -1.79 -1.51 9.12
C ASP A 101 -0.40 -1.85 9.64
N TYR A 102 -0.15 -1.58 10.93
CA TYR A 102 1.04 -2.07 11.61
C TYR A 102 0.72 -3.28 12.47
N ARG A 103 1.68 -4.21 12.55
CA ARG A 103 1.69 -5.30 13.52
C ARG A 103 3.08 -5.46 14.12
N ILE A 104 3.13 -5.74 15.42
CA ILE A 104 4.36 -5.98 16.16
C ILE A 104 4.33 -7.42 16.67
N ASP A 105 5.35 -8.20 16.32
CA ASP A 105 5.47 -9.58 16.77
C ASP A 105 6.05 -9.71 18.19
N GLY A 106 6.18 -10.95 18.68
CA GLY A 106 6.75 -11.24 20.00
C GLY A 106 8.22 -10.84 20.16
N GLN A 107 8.94 -10.60 19.07
CA GLN A 107 10.34 -10.14 19.05
C GLN A 107 10.43 -8.61 18.91
N LYS A 108 9.29 -7.91 19.00
CA LYS A 108 9.13 -6.47 18.80
C LYS A 108 9.54 -6.01 17.40
N THR A 109 9.45 -6.89 16.40
CA THR A 109 9.64 -6.52 15.00
C THR A 109 8.32 -5.96 14.47
N LEU A 110 8.36 -4.75 13.96
CA LEU A 110 7.21 -4.10 13.34
C LEU A 110 7.15 -4.49 11.86
N LYS A 111 5.94 -4.76 11.36
CA LYS A 111 5.62 -4.82 9.93
C LYS A 111 4.57 -3.76 9.63
N LEU A 112 4.73 -3.07 8.51
CA LEU A 112 3.78 -2.08 7.98
C LEU A 112 3.33 -2.52 6.60
N MET A 113 2.04 -2.81 6.47
CA MET A 113 1.40 -3.24 5.23
C MET A 113 0.44 -2.15 4.78
N CYS A 114 0.46 -1.80 3.51
CA CYS A 114 -0.37 -0.72 2.97
C CYS A 114 -1.11 -1.15 1.70
N GLU A 115 -2.37 -0.72 1.55
CA GLU A 115 -3.29 -1.06 0.45
C GLU A 115 -4.22 0.10 0.06
#